data_AF-A0A3B4AJT0-F1
#
_entry.id   AF-A0A3B4AJT0-F1
#
_cell.length_a   1.000
_cell.length_b   1.000
_cell.length_c   1.000
_cell.angle_alpha   90.00
_cell.angle_beta   90.00
_cell.angle_gamma   90.00
#
_symmetry.space_group_name_H-M   'P 1'
#
loop_
_entity.id
_entity.type
_entity.pdbx_description
1 polymer ?
#
loop_
_entity_poly.entity_id
_entity_poly.type
_entity_poly.pdbx_seq_one_letter_code
_entity_poly.pdbx_strand_id
1 'polypeptide(L)'
;MKKKGTTGKKRHVVAWINKTEWDQVLEYLYSNDTSLQKHALHRISAWKSRYADNTPVAVECTADLVRCQVLDRCGHLKGHELALLYGTAMIRFINLITEKHSLRL
;
A
#
# COMPACT_ATOMS: atom_id res chain seq x y z
N MET A 1 49.58 1.71 1.30
CA MET A 1 48.34 2.27 0.72
C MET A 1 47.10 1.76 1.46
N LYS A 2 46.34 2.63 2.12
CA LYS A 2 45.00 2.28 2.65
C LYS A 2 43.97 2.46 1.54
N LYS A 3 43.35 1.39 1.05
CA LYS A 3 42.23 1.47 0.09
C LYS A 3 41.03 2.07 0.82
N LYS A 4 40.64 3.31 0.47
CA LYS A 4 39.36 3.90 0.87
C LYS A 4 38.25 3.06 0.23
N GLY A 5 37.65 2.16 1.01
CA GLY A 5 36.43 1.48 0.62
C GLY A 5 35.36 2.53 0.36
N THR A 6 34.98 2.68 -0.91
CA THR A 6 33.84 3.51 -1.31
C THR A 6 32.61 2.95 -0.60
N THR A 7 32.10 3.68 0.40
CA THR A 7 30.81 3.40 1.04
C THR A 7 29.73 3.51 -0.03
N GLY A 8 29.38 2.37 -0.65
CA GLY A 8 28.34 2.31 -1.67
C GLY A 8 27.04 2.86 -1.08
N LYS A 9 26.49 3.92 -1.70
CA LYS A 9 25.16 4.44 -1.33
C LYS A 9 24.17 3.28 -1.36
N LYS A 10 23.53 2.98 -0.23
CA LYS A 10 22.47 1.96 -0.16
C LYS A 10 21.37 2.37 -1.15
N ARG A 11 21.18 1.59 -2.21
CA ARG A 11 20.11 1.79 -3.17
C ARG A 11 18.84 1.21 -2.55
N HIS A 12 17.84 2.05 -2.29
CA HIS A 12 16.53 1.60 -1.82
C HIS A 12 15.77 1.04 -3.02
N VAL A 13 15.53 -0.25 -3.02
CA VAL A 13 14.74 -0.90 -4.07
C VAL A 13 13.27 -0.76 -3.72
N VAL A 14 12.46 -0.43 -4.71
CA VAL A 14 11.03 -0.16 -4.59
C VAL A 14 10.27 -1.00 -5.61
N ALA A 15 8.97 -1.21 -5.37
CA ALA A 15 8.14 -2.08 -6.20
C ALA A 15 7.69 -1.45 -7.53
N TRP A 16 7.75 -0.11 -7.63
CA TRP A 16 7.44 0.65 -8.84
C TRP A 16 8.71 0.89 -9.69
N ILE A 17 8.51 0.97 -11.00
CA ILE A 17 9.54 1.11 -12.02
C ILE A 17 10.19 2.49 -11.96
N ASN A 18 9.38 3.54 -11.78
CA ASN A 18 9.86 4.92 -11.75
C ASN A 18 8.94 5.85 -10.93
N LYS A 19 9.39 7.08 -10.70
CA LYS A 19 8.65 8.09 -9.94
C LYS A 19 7.29 8.44 -10.58
N THR A 20 7.21 8.45 -11.90
CA THR A 20 5.97 8.73 -12.65
C THR A 20 4.89 7.69 -12.38
N GLU A 21 5.25 6.40 -12.31
CA GLU A 21 4.31 5.34 -11.95
C GLU A 21 3.74 5.55 -10.55
N TRP A 22 4.61 5.89 -9.60
CA TRP A 22 4.18 6.18 -8.23
C TRP A 22 3.22 7.37 -8.18
N ASP A 23 3.55 8.47 -8.87
CA ASP A 23 2.74 9.68 -8.87
C ASP A 23 1.36 9.46 -9.50
N GLN A 24 1.31 8.73 -10.61
CA GLN A 24 0.04 8.35 -11.24
C GLN A 24 -0.82 7.49 -10.31
N VAL A 25 -0.23 6.47 -9.67
CA VAL A 25 -0.98 5.62 -8.73
C VAL A 25 -1.49 6.44 -7.55
N LEU A 26 -0.69 7.37 -7.03
CA LEU A 26 -1.08 8.26 -5.95
C LEU A 26 -2.27 9.15 -6.35
N GLU A 27 -2.19 9.80 -7.51
CA GLU A 27 -3.26 10.63 -8.06
C GLU A 27 -4.56 9.84 -8.24
N TYR A 28 -4.47 8.65 -8.83
CA TYR A 28 -5.64 7.81 -9.07
C TYR A 28 -6.25 7.27 -7.78
N LEU A 29 -5.44 6.99 -6.77
CA LEU A 29 -5.90 6.48 -5.46
C LEU A 29 -6.76 7.52 -4.73
N TYR A 30 -6.37 8.80 -4.80
CA TYR A 30 -7.09 9.92 -4.17
C TYR A 30 -8.11 10.60 -5.09
N SER A 31 -8.32 10.07 -6.30
CA SER A 31 -9.39 10.52 -7.19
C SER A 31 -10.77 10.19 -6.60
N ASN A 32 -11.78 11.00 -6.96
CA ASN A 32 -13.17 10.70 -6.66
C ASN A 32 -13.78 9.63 -7.60
N ASP A 33 -13.10 9.34 -8.72
CA ASP A 33 -13.54 8.32 -9.68
C ASP A 33 -13.18 6.90 -9.20
N THR A 34 -14.20 6.10 -8.94
CA THR A 34 -14.05 4.70 -8.52
C THR A 34 -13.33 3.82 -9.55
N SER A 35 -13.40 4.14 -10.84
CA SER A 35 -12.70 3.41 -11.90
C SER A 35 -11.19 3.62 -11.82
N LEU A 36 -10.77 4.88 -11.65
CA LEU A 36 -9.37 5.24 -11.45
C LEU A 36 -8.82 4.63 -10.16
N GLN A 37 -9.61 4.65 -9.08
CA GLN A 37 -9.23 4.00 -7.83
C GLN A 37 -9.07 2.49 -7.99
N LYS A 38 -9.98 1.80 -8.68
CA LYS A 38 -9.82 0.37 -9.00
C LYS A 38 -8.53 0.12 -9.78
N HIS A 39 -8.21 0.96 -10.77
CA HIS A 39 -6.96 0.85 -11.52
C HIS A 39 -5.73 0.98 -10.61
N ALA A 40 -5.69 2.01 -9.74
CA ALA A 40 -4.62 2.18 -8.76
C ALA A 40 -4.46 0.96 -7.85
N LEU A 41 -5.57 0.41 -7.37
CA LEU A 41 -5.59 -0.77 -6.50
C LEU A 41 -5.03 -2.02 -7.20
N HIS A 42 -5.35 -2.23 -8.48
CA HIS A 42 -4.75 -3.30 -9.27
C HIS A 42 -3.23 -3.12 -9.43
N ARG A 43 -2.76 -1.88 -9.61
CA ARG A 43 -1.32 -1.59 -9.71
C ARG A 43 -0.60 -1.86 -8.40
N ILE A 44 -1.19 -1.50 -7.27
CA ILE A 44 -0.64 -1.83 -5.94
C ILE A 44 -0.61 -3.35 -5.72
N SER A 45 -1.64 -4.10 -6.15
CA SER A 45 -1.60 -5.57 -6.11
C SER A 45 -0.46 -6.15 -6.96
N ALA A 46 -0.19 -5.55 -8.13
CA ALA A 46 0.94 -5.96 -8.97
C ALA A 46 2.29 -5.66 -8.32
N TRP A 47 2.43 -4.53 -7.62
CA TRP A 47 3.62 -4.21 -6.81
C TRP A 47 3.86 -5.25 -5.74
N LYS A 48 2.81 -5.63 -5.00
CA LYS A 48 2.87 -6.69 -3.99
C LYS A 48 3.32 -8.03 -4.59
N SER A 49 2.85 -8.38 -5.79
CA SER A 49 3.31 -9.61 -6.46
C SER A 49 4.79 -9.58 -6.86
N ARG A 50 5.34 -8.40 -7.19
CA ARG A 50 6.75 -8.26 -7.62
C ARG A 50 7.71 -8.15 -6.45
N TYR A 51 7.25 -7.52 -5.37
CA TYR A 51 8.09 -7.07 -4.27
C TYR A 51 7.57 -7.53 -2.91
N ALA A 52 6.76 -8.60 -2.89
CA ALA A 52 6.23 -9.34 -1.74
C ALA A 52 6.20 -8.53 -0.44
N ASP A 53 6.92 -9.01 0.58
CA ASP A 53 6.96 -8.48 1.95
C ASP A 53 7.68 -7.12 2.08
N ASN A 54 8.25 -6.61 0.99
CA ASN A 54 8.99 -5.34 0.99
C ASN A 54 8.13 -4.16 0.51
N THR A 55 6.86 -4.38 0.16
CA THR A 55 5.93 -3.28 -0.13
C THR A 55 5.73 -2.45 1.15
N PRO A 56 5.84 -1.11 1.12
CA PRO A 56 5.66 -0.31 2.31
C PRO A 56 4.28 -0.51 2.92
N VAL A 57 4.22 -0.84 4.21
CA VAL A 57 2.96 -1.06 4.96
C VAL A 57 1.94 0.06 4.76
N ALA A 58 2.38 1.32 4.75
CA ALA A 58 1.48 2.45 4.51
C ALA A 58 0.74 2.35 3.16
N VAL A 59 1.41 1.85 2.11
CA VAL A 59 0.81 1.63 0.79
C VAL A 59 -0.24 0.53 0.85
N GLU A 60 0.07 -0.59 1.51
CA GLU A 60 -0.87 -1.71 1.63
C GLU A 60 -2.12 -1.32 2.43
N CYS A 61 -1.95 -0.67 3.58
CA CYS A 61 -3.06 -0.26 4.42
C CYS A 61 -3.94 0.79 3.73
N THR A 62 -3.33 1.74 3.02
CA THR A 62 -4.09 2.73 2.25
C THR A 62 -4.89 2.04 1.13
N ALA A 63 -4.29 1.06 0.43
CA ALA A 63 -4.99 0.29 -0.59
C ALA A 63 -6.18 -0.50 -0.02
N ASP A 64 -6.03 -1.11 1.16
CA ASP A 64 -7.12 -1.82 1.83
C ASP A 64 -8.27 -0.88 2.21
N LEU A 65 -7.99 0.30 2.76
CA LEU A 65 -9.02 1.29 3.09
C LEU A 65 -9.73 1.81 1.83
N VAL A 66 -9.00 2.12 0.76
CA VAL A 66 -9.60 2.60 -0.49
C VAL A 66 -10.43 1.50 -1.16
N ARG A 67 -10.05 0.22 -1.06
CA ARG A 67 -10.90 -0.91 -1.48
C ARG A 67 -12.24 -0.91 -0.74
N CYS A 68 -12.21 -0.70 0.57
CA CYS A 68 -13.43 -0.60 1.38
C CYS A 68 -14.32 0.53 0.86
N GLN A 69 -13.74 1.73 0.66
CA GLN A 69 -14.48 2.91 0.18
C GLN A 69 -15.06 2.74 -1.23
N VAL A 70 -14.35 2.04 -2.13
CA VAL A 70 -14.84 1.75 -3.47
C VAL A 70 -16.01 0.78 -3.41
N LEU A 71 -15.93 -0.26 -2.58
CA LEU A 71 -17.01 -1.24 -2.41
C LEU A 71 -18.25 -0.63 -1.75
N ASP A 72 -18.05 0.23 -0.77
CA ASP A 72 -19.09 1.00 -0.09
C ASP A 72 -19.86 1.89 -1.07
N ARG A 73 -19.14 2.66 -1.91
CA ARG A 73 -19.75 3.49 -2.97
C ARG A 73 -20.46 2.68 -4.06
N CYS A 74 -20.09 1.43 -4.27
CA CYS A 74 -20.82 0.56 -5.19
C CYS A 74 -22.18 0.13 -4.62
N GLY A 75 -22.43 0.28 -3.31
CA GLY A 75 -23.73 -0.02 -2.68
C GLY A 75 -24.09 -1.51 -2.63
N HIS A 76 -23.13 -2.41 -2.90
CA HIS A 76 -23.38 -3.85 -2.97
C HIS A 76 -23.35 -4.56 -1.60
N LEU A 77 -22.84 -3.89 -0.56
CA LEU A 77 -22.63 -4.47 0.76
C LEU A 77 -23.58 -3.85 1.79
N LYS A 78 -24.06 -4.67 2.73
CA LYS A 78 -24.90 -4.21 3.85
C LYS A 78 -24.05 -3.67 5.00
N GLY A 79 -24.66 -2.91 5.92
CA GLY A 79 -23.96 -2.25 7.02
C GLY A 79 -23.05 -3.16 7.87
N HIS A 80 -23.48 -4.40 8.15
CA HIS A 80 -22.65 -5.37 8.88
C HIS A 80 -21.42 -5.82 8.07
N GLU A 81 -21.59 -6.07 6.76
CA GLU A 81 -20.49 -6.49 5.87
C GLU A 81 -19.48 -5.36 5.70
N LEU A 82 -19.96 -4.11 5.59
CA LEU A 82 -19.11 -2.92 5.57
C LEU A 82 -18.33 -2.78 6.87
N ALA A 83 -18.99 -2.90 8.03
CA ALA A 83 -18.33 -2.82 9.33
C ALA A 83 -17.22 -3.87 9.48
N LEU A 84 -17.47 -5.11 9.05
CA LEU A 84 -16.47 -6.17 9.06
C LEU A 84 -15.29 -5.88 8.12
N LEU A 85 -15.58 -5.36 6.93
CA LEU A 85 -14.57 -5.04 5.91
C LEU A 85 -13.63 -3.93 6.39
N TYR A 86 -14.19 -2.81 6.86
CA TYR A 86 -13.40 -1.71 7.42
C TYR A 86 -12.67 -2.14 8.70
N GLY A 87 -13.32 -2.90 9.59
CA GLY A 87 -12.70 -3.42 10.81
C GLY A 87 -11.48 -4.29 10.51
N THR A 88 -11.57 -5.18 9.51
CA THR A 88 -10.45 -6.02 9.09
C THR A 88 -9.28 -5.19 8.53
N ALA A 89 -9.57 -4.18 7.70
CA ALA A 89 -8.54 -3.28 7.17
C ALA A 89 -7.83 -2.50 8.28
N MET A 90 -8.58 -2.01 9.28
CA MET A 90 -8.02 -1.31 10.44
C MET A 90 -7.17 -2.22 11.32
N ILE A 91 -7.62 -3.44 11.62
CA ILE A 91 -6.85 -4.41 12.40
C ILE A 91 -5.52 -4.72 11.70
N ARG A 92 -5.52 -4.93 10.39
CA ARG A 92 -4.28 -5.14 9.62
C ARG A 92 -3.34 -3.94 9.74
N PHE A 93 -3.86 -2.73 9.61
CA PHE A 93 -3.06 -1.51 9.77
C PHE A 93 -2.42 -1.41 11.16
N ILE A 94 -3.21 -1.63 12.21
CA ILE A 94 -2.73 -1.58 13.60
C ILE A 94 -1.67 -2.66 13.85
N ASN A 95 -1.92 -3.89 13.40
CA ASN A 95 -0.98 -5.01 13.56
C ASN A 95 0.35 -4.71 12.85
N LEU A 96 0.30 -4.25 11.60
CA LEU A 96 1.50 -3.96 10.82
C LEU A 96 2.32 -2.78 11.36
N ILE A 97 1.67 -1.80 12.01
CA ILE A 97 2.38 -0.75 12.74
C ILE A 97 3.00 -1.33 14.01
N THR A 98 2.22 -2.07 14.80
CA THR A 98 2.64 -2.60 16.10
C THR A 98 3.80 -3.57 15.95
N GLU A 99 3.75 -4.52 15.02
CA GLU A 99 4.82 -5.49 14.75
C GLU A 99 6.12 -4.81 14.33
N LYS A 100 6.05 -3.73 13.54
CA LYS A 100 7.22 -2.93 13.15
C LYS A 100 7.84 -2.15 14.30
N HIS A 101 7.07 -1.83 15.33
CA HIS A 101 7.56 -1.22 16.56
C HIS A 101 8.13 -2.29 17.53
N SER A 102 7.49 -3.45 17.64
CA SER A 102 7.92 -4.54 18.53
C SER A 102 9.22 -5.22 18.10
N LEU A 103 9.51 -5.30 16.79
CA LEU A 103 10.78 -5.83 16.25
C LEU A 103 11.99 -4.88 16.39
N ARG A 104 11.84 -3.75 17.08
CA ARG A 104 12.90 -2.75 17.31
C ARG A 104 13.36 -2.65 18.77
N LEU A 105 12.97 -3.59 19.63
CA LEU A 105 13.46 -3.72 21.01
C LEU A 105 14.37 -4.94 21.15
#